data_AF-A0A2S6C7Q3-F1
#
_entry.id   AF-A0A2S6C7Q3-F1
#
_cell.length_a   1.000
_cell.length_b   1.000
_cell.length_c   1.000
_cell.angle_alpha   90.00
_cell.angle_beta   90.00
_cell.angle_gamma   90.00
#
_symmetry.space_group_name_H-M   'P 1'
#
loop_
_entity.id
_entity.type
_entity.pdbx_description
1 polymer ?
#
loop_
_entity_poly.entity_id
_entity_poly.type
_entity_poly.pdbx_seq_one_letter_code
_entity_poly.pdbx_strand_id
1 'polypeptide(L)'
;MLDLLLLPLLAASALAAPQQTTPTGVRPQFKSAKYVGNVTDPSLDRDSCGSTRIGSRAFWTCRDTMAFINGESKFPIYMNTAAWSPLGAGVVSSAAVGAGSTGKNAILQMYGEHIEYFPAQADNCPVGHGQCDDGSGRWVYWPNSQPIVTQVSSTRFTAYQFIAKSKISGFMPVGGPPAYMLWKQVYTGTSDKNKVPVATVVAQAFWKAGEIGYGDYGNVIRNGYAYLYGKVNDPDPPALARVKLGYMENKSAYEYYVSGKWVKTMPKITDSGIIIPNCGAGWQGTYYYSAFYKSFIWIGQRYGQPVAWFYISTAPAPEGPWVEPYILWKGQDGTGFVGAYTLQANPALLPSSDASENAIYLTWTQPYNSGPYITPLAYIEFQ
;
A
#
# COMPACT_ATOMS: atom_id res chain seq x y z
N MET A 1 75.06 32.79 33.10
CA MET A 1 74.67 32.25 31.79
C MET A 1 73.28 31.68 31.95
N LEU A 2 72.32 32.31 31.29
CA LEU A 2 70.88 32.15 31.51
C LEU A 2 70.32 31.50 30.25
N ASP A 3 70.10 30.18 30.27
CA ASP A 3 69.56 29.46 29.11
C ASP A 3 68.04 29.47 29.13
N LEU A 4 67.48 30.23 28.20
CA LEU A 4 66.06 30.39 27.92
C LEU A 4 65.64 29.25 26.95
N LEU A 5 64.93 28.25 27.45
CA LEU A 5 64.28 27.22 26.62
C LEU A 5 62.87 27.67 26.23
N LEU A 6 62.72 28.10 24.97
CA LEU A 6 61.42 28.35 24.33
C LEU A 6 60.81 27.03 23.83
N LEU A 7 59.69 26.61 24.43
CA LEU A 7 58.79 25.59 23.90
C LEU A 7 57.83 26.23 22.87
N PRO A 8 57.64 25.66 21.67
CA PRO A 8 56.58 26.10 20.78
C PRO A 8 55.25 25.44 21.21
N LEU A 9 54.25 26.26 21.54
CA LEU A 9 52.86 25.83 21.62
C LEU A 9 52.35 25.49 20.20
N LEU A 10 52.08 24.22 19.94
CA LEU A 10 51.27 23.76 18.82
C LEU A 10 49.80 24.07 19.14
N ALA A 11 49.28 25.17 18.59
CA ALA A 11 47.86 25.44 18.55
C ALA A 11 47.20 24.49 17.54
N ALA A 12 46.55 23.43 18.02
CA ALA A 12 45.70 22.58 17.20
C ALA A 12 44.39 23.33 16.91
N SER A 13 44.27 23.89 15.71
CA SER A 13 43.01 24.40 15.18
C SER A 13 42.03 23.24 15.00
N ALA A 14 41.15 23.03 15.97
CA ALA A 14 40.00 22.13 15.80
C ALA A 14 39.07 22.75 14.75
N LEU A 15 39.24 22.37 13.48
CA LEU A 15 38.22 22.56 12.46
C LEU A 15 37.00 21.74 12.90
N ALA A 16 35.99 22.43 13.44
CA ALA A 16 34.68 21.86 13.66
C ALA A 16 34.21 21.28 12.31
N ALA A 17 34.07 19.95 12.26
CA ALA A 17 33.46 19.30 11.11
C ALA A 17 32.09 19.96 10.87
N PRO A 18 31.72 20.30 9.62
CA PRO A 18 30.43 20.88 9.35
C PRO A 18 29.36 19.96 9.94
N GLN A 19 28.57 20.49 10.86
CA GLN A 19 27.46 19.81 11.48
C GLN A 19 26.54 19.36 10.35
N GLN A 20 26.58 18.06 10.04
CA GLN A 20 25.78 17.47 8.98
C GLN A 20 24.33 17.63 9.39
N THR A 21 23.69 18.70 8.92
CA THR A 21 22.27 18.94 9.16
C THR A 21 21.55 17.73 8.59
N THR A 22 20.99 16.89 9.48
CA THR A 22 20.19 15.77 9.06
C THR A 22 19.06 16.36 8.22
N PRO A 23 18.93 16.00 6.93
CA PRO A 23 17.91 16.58 6.08
C PRO A 23 16.55 16.42 6.76
N THR A 24 15.84 17.52 7.01
CA THR A 24 14.51 17.46 7.60
C THR A 24 13.51 17.06 6.51
N GLY A 25 12.52 16.25 6.86
CA GLY A 25 11.44 15.90 5.93
C GLY A 25 10.69 17.14 5.46
N VAL A 26 10.30 17.16 4.19
CA VAL A 26 9.49 18.26 3.63
C VAL A 26 8.09 18.26 4.24
N ARG A 27 7.40 19.40 4.28
CA ARG A 27 6.00 19.46 4.74
C ARG A 27 5.07 19.92 3.61
N PRO A 28 4.70 19.04 2.66
CA PRO A 28 3.73 19.38 1.62
C PRO A 28 2.45 19.96 2.23
N GLN A 29 2.04 21.14 1.76
CA GLN A 29 0.82 21.80 2.21
C GLN A 29 -0.28 21.58 1.19
N PHE A 30 -1.50 21.39 1.65
CA PHE A 30 -2.67 21.30 0.78
C PHE A 30 -2.87 22.61 0.01
N LYS A 31 -3.10 22.50 -1.31
CA LYS A 31 -3.46 23.63 -2.17
C LYS A 31 -4.88 23.51 -2.69
N SER A 32 -5.20 22.39 -3.35
CA SER A 32 -6.50 22.17 -3.97
C SER A 32 -6.87 20.69 -4.00
N ALA A 33 -8.17 20.41 -4.10
CA ALA A 33 -8.69 19.08 -4.35
C ALA A 33 -9.70 19.16 -5.49
N LYS A 34 -9.60 18.24 -6.45
CA LYS A 34 -10.58 18.03 -7.50
C LYS A 34 -11.13 16.62 -7.41
N TYR A 35 -12.45 16.50 -7.24
CA TYR A 35 -13.12 15.22 -7.42
C TYR A 35 -13.08 14.82 -8.90
N VAL A 36 -12.54 13.64 -9.18
CA VAL A 36 -12.34 13.16 -10.56
C VAL A 36 -13.49 12.27 -10.98
N GLY A 37 -13.96 11.40 -10.08
CA GLY A 37 -14.97 10.38 -10.37
C GLY A 37 -14.89 9.24 -9.38
N ASN A 38 -15.52 8.11 -9.70
CA ASN A 38 -15.34 6.86 -8.95
C ASN A 38 -14.41 5.91 -9.71
N VAL A 39 -13.56 5.17 -9.01
CA VAL A 39 -12.82 4.06 -9.61
C VAL A 39 -13.66 2.80 -9.46
N THR A 40 -14.20 2.25 -10.55
CA THR A 40 -15.16 1.14 -10.44
C THR A 40 -15.29 0.34 -11.73
N ASP A 41 -15.77 -0.89 -11.58
CA ASP A 41 -16.46 -1.63 -12.63
C ASP A 41 -17.94 -1.67 -12.24
N PRO A 42 -18.86 -1.08 -13.02
CA PRO A 42 -20.27 -1.03 -12.64
C PRO A 42 -20.92 -2.41 -12.41
N SER A 43 -20.33 -3.49 -12.93
CA SER A 43 -20.83 -4.85 -12.74
C SER A 43 -20.32 -5.54 -11.46
N LEU A 44 -19.43 -4.90 -10.69
CA LEU A 44 -18.78 -5.49 -9.52
C LEU A 44 -18.78 -4.54 -8.32
N ASP A 45 -19.23 -5.05 -7.18
CA ASP A 45 -19.13 -4.37 -5.89
C ASP A 45 -17.80 -4.77 -5.23
N ARG A 46 -16.84 -3.83 -5.21
CA ARG A 46 -15.47 -4.08 -4.74
C ARG A 46 -15.18 -3.32 -3.46
N ASP A 47 -14.77 -4.07 -2.45
CA ASP A 47 -14.21 -3.51 -1.23
C ASP A 47 -12.70 -3.31 -1.39
N SER A 48 -12.21 -2.09 -1.10
CA SER A 48 -10.81 -1.79 -0.82
C SER A 48 -9.80 -2.19 -1.92
N CYS A 49 -9.28 -1.22 -2.67
CA CYS A 49 -8.32 -1.48 -3.75
C CYS A 49 -7.01 -0.70 -3.58
N GLY A 50 -5.88 -1.32 -3.96
CA GLY A 50 -4.58 -0.67 -4.11
C GLY A 50 -4.07 -0.77 -5.55
N SER A 51 -3.34 0.26 -6.03
CA SER A 51 -2.85 0.30 -7.41
C SER A 51 -1.32 0.31 -7.54
N THR A 52 -0.84 -0.25 -8.65
CA THR A 52 0.52 -0.07 -9.14
C THR A 52 0.52 0.21 -10.64
N ARG A 53 1.59 0.82 -11.17
CA ARG A 53 1.71 1.09 -12.61
C ARG A 53 2.37 -0.09 -13.31
N ILE A 54 1.78 -0.55 -14.42
CA ILE A 54 2.37 -1.53 -15.33
C ILE A 54 2.25 -0.98 -16.75
N GLY A 55 3.37 -0.51 -17.29
CA GLY A 55 3.39 0.17 -18.59
C GLY A 55 2.47 1.40 -18.59
N SER A 56 1.51 1.44 -19.52
CA SER A 56 0.54 2.53 -19.68
C SER A 56 -0.79 2.30 -18.94
N ARG A 57 -0.85 1.35 -18.00
CA ARG A 57 -2.05 1.02 -17.24
C ARG A 57 -1.80 1.02 -15.74
N ALA A 58 -2.83 1.33 -14.97
CA ALA A 58 -2.86 1.02 -13.55
C ALA A 58 -3.41 -0.39 -13.36
N PHE A 59 -2.70 -1.18 -12.57
CA PHE A 59 -3.11 -2.50 -12.12
C PHE A 59 -3.60 -2.41 -10.68
N TRP A 60 -4.80 -2.93 -10.45
CA TRP A 60 -5.47 -2.91 -9.16
C TRP A 60 -5.58 -4.31 -8.61
N THR A 61 -5.31 -4.44 -7.31
CA THR A 61 -5.71 -5.61 -6.52
C THR A 61 -6.69 -5.13 -5.46
N CYS A 62 -7.85 -5.77 -5.40
CA CYS A 62 -8.94 -5.41 -4.51
C CYS A 62 -9.21 -6.54 -3.52
N ARG A 63 -9.77 -6.21 -2.36
CA ARG A 63 -10.28 -7.19 -1.40
C ARG A 63 -11.64 -7.71 -1.88
N ASP A 64 -12.48 -8.11 -0.94
CA ASP A 64 -13.78 -8.72 -1.14
C ASP A 64 -14.53 -8.13 -2.35
N THR A 65 -14.97 -9.01 -3.25
CA THR A 65 -15.68 -8.61 -4.45
C THR A 65 -16.93 -9.45 -4.62
N MET A 66 -18.05 -8.81 -4.93
CA MET A 66 -19.31 -9.45 -5.29
C MET A 66 -19.74 -9.02 -6.69
N ALA A 67 -20.51 -9.86 -7.37
CA ALA A 67 -21.20 -9.43 -8.58
C ALA A 67 -22.26 -8.37 -8.22
N PHE A 68 -22.41 -7.32 -9.03
CA PHE A 68 -23.43 -6.29 -8.85
C PHE A 68 -24.44 -6.37 -9.99
N ILE A 69 -25.62 -6.91 -9.71
CA ILE A 69 -26.63 -7.25 -10.72
C ILE A 69 -27.98 -6.68 -10.27
N ASN A 70 -28.65 -5.96 -11.18
CA ASN A 70 -29.97 -5.37 -10.95
C ASN A 70 -30.03 -4.48 -9.70
N GLY A 71 -28.95 -3.73 -9.42
CA GLY A 71 -28.89 -2.78 -8.30
C GLY A 71 -28.48 -3.39 -6.96
N GLU A 72 -28.09 -4.66 -6.92
CA GLU A 72 -27.73 -5.36 -5.68
C GLU A 72 -26.47 -6.19 -5.82
N SER A 73 -25.70 -6.27 -4.73
CA SER A 73 -24.55 -7.17 -4.60
C SER A 73 -25.02 -8.62 -4.41
N LYS A 74 -24.39 -9.56 -5.12
CA LYS A 74 -24.78 -10.98 -5.17
C LYS A 74 -23.62 -11.86 -4.70
N PHE A 75 -23.95 -12.80 -3.83
CA PHE A 75 -23.06 -13.87 -3.41
C PHE A 75 -22.65 -14.79 -4.58
N PRO A 76 -21.49 -15.47 -4.50
CA PRO A 76 -20.54 -15.48 -3.37
C PRO A 76 -19.67 -14.20 -3.29
N ILE A 77 -18.99 -14.03 -2.16
CA ILE A 77 -17.93 -13.02 -2.01
C ILE A 77 -16.61 -13.67 -2.43
N TYR A 78 -16.04 -13.23 -3.54
CA TYR A 78 -14.65 -13.55 -3.90
C TYR A 78 -13.72 -12.85 -2.91
N MET A 79 -12.71 -13.54 -2.38
CA MET A 79 -11.84 -12.96 -1.35
C MET A 79 -11.06 -11.74 -1.85
N ASN A 80 -10.81 -11.69 -3.15
CA ASN A 80 -10.07 -10.65 -3.84
C ASN A 80 -10.28 -10.76 -5.35
N THR A 81 -10.10 -9.64 -6.04
CA THR A 81 -10.06 -9.60 -7.51
C THR A 81 -8.96 -8.67 -7.99
N ALA A 82 -8.68 -8.70 -9.29
CA ALA A 82 -7.78 -7.77 -9.93
C ALA A 82 -8.44 -7.07 -11.12
N ALA A 83 -7.92 -5.89 -11.47
CA ALA A 83 -8.41 -5.13 -12.59
C ALA A 83 -7.33 -4.22 -13.18
N TRP A 84 -7.61 -3.74 -14.39
CA TRP A 84 -6.88 -2.69 -15.08
C TRP A 84 -7.69 -1.40 -15.09
N SER A 85 -7.01 -0.27 -15.08
CA SER A 85 -7.56 1.01 -15.55
C SER A 85 -6.63 1.64 -16.59
N PRO A 86 -7.18 2.39 -17.56
CA PRO A 86 -6.35 3.13 -18.49
C PRO A 86 -5.71 4.34 -17.79
N LEU A 87 -4.56 4.79 -18.30
CA LEU A 87 -3.89 6.01 -17.84
C LEU A 87 -3.89 7.06 -18.97
N GLY A 88 -3.90 8.34 -18.59
CA GLY A 88 -3.80 9.47 -19.52
C GLY A 88 -4.99 10.42 -19.49
N ALA A 89 -4.99 11.39 -20.40
CA ALA A 89 -6.08 12.36 -20.51
C ALA A 89 -7.38 11.70 -21.00
N GLY A 90 -8.52 12.12 -20.44
CA GLY A 90 -9.84 11.66 -20.90
C GLY A 90 -10.20 10.21 -20.53
N VAL A 91 -9.39 9.53 -19.72
CA VAL A 91 -9.65 8.15 -19.28
C VAL A 91 -10.82 8.00 -18.32
N VAL A 92 -11.37 9.13 -17.86
CA VAL A 92 -12.53 9.20 -16.99
C VAL A 92 -13.73 9.58 -17.83
N SER A 93 -14.78 8.77 -17.77
CA SER A 93 -15.99 8.91 -18.60
C SER A 93 -17.22 8.38 -17.87
N SER A 94 -18.43 8.65 -18.36
CA SER A 94 -19.62 7.96 -17.88
C SER A 94 -19.63 6.51 -18.34
N ALA A 95 -20.27 5.63 -17.58
CA ALA A 95 -20.40 4.22 -17.89
C ALA A 95 -21.83 3.74 -17.62
N ALA A 96 -22.09 2.44 -17.79
CA ALA A 96 -23.39 1.86 -17.46
C ALA A 96 -23.74 2.06 -15.98
N VAL A 97 -25.04 2.16 -15.68
CA VAL A 97 -25.55 2.22 -14.31
C VAL A 97 -25.16 0.94 -13.58
N GLY A 98 -24.60 1.07 -12.37
CA GLY A 98 -24.12 -0.05 -11.58
C GLY A 98 -23.35 0.40 -10.34
N ALA A 99 -22.48 -0.46 -9.82
CA ALA A 99 -21.67 -0.16 -8.65
C ALA A 99 -20.80 1.08 -8.87
N GLY A 100 -20.99 2.12 -8.04
CA GLY A 100 -20.27 3.38 -8.18
C GLY A 100 -20.57 4.18 -9.47
N SER A 101 -21.59 3.82 -10.27
CA SER A 101 -21.95 4.55 -11.49
C SER A 101 -23.46 4.78 -11.61
N THR A 102 -23.85 6.02 -11.83
CA THR A 102 -25.23 6.49 -12.03
C THR A 102 -25.61 6.61 -13.51
N GLY A 103 -24.74 6.18 -14.43
CA GLY A 103 -24.95 6.43 -15.86
C GLY A 103 -24.52 7.83 -16.32
N LYS A 104 -24.31 8.76 -15.38
CA LYS A 104 -24.03 10.18 -15.67
C LYS A 104 -22.78 10.70 -14.98
N ASN A 105 -22.40 10.13 -13.84
CA ASN A 105 -21.16 10.52 -13.17
C ASN A 105 -19.93 10.00 -13.91
N ALA A 106 -18.85 10.73 -13.74
CA ALA A 106 -17.52 10.35 -14.18
C ALA A 106 -17.00 9.13 -13.40
N ILE A 107 -16.46 8.14 -14.11
CA ILE A 107 -15.74 7.00 -13.53
C ILE A 107 -14.39 6.76 -14.21
N LEU A 108 -13.41 6.31 -13.44
CA LEU A 108 -12.24 5.61 -13.94
C LEU A 108 -12.58 4.12 -14.00
N GLN A 109 -12.84 3.61 -15.20
CA GLN A 109 -13.26 2.23 -15.39
C GLN A 109 -12.17 1.25 -14.93
N MET A 110 -12.53 0.34 -14.04
CA MET A 110 -11.82 -0.92 -13.80
C MET A 110 -12.34 -1.98 -14.76
N TYR A 111 -11.45 -2.71 -15.42
CA TYR A 111 -11.82 -3.82 -16.31
C TYR A 111 -10.83 -4.96 -16.19
N GLY A 112 -11.28 -6.19 -16.45
CA GLY A 112 -10.41 -7.35 -16.40
C GLY A 112 -11.21 -8.65 -16.28
N GLU A 113 -10.49 -9.76 -16.13
CA GLU A 113 -11.09 -11.04 -15.80
C GLU A 113 -11.76 -10.99 -14.43
N HIS A 114 -13.01 -11.47 -14.34
CA HIS A 114 -13.70 -11.65 -13.07
C HIS A 114 -13.38 -13.05 -12.50
N ILE A 115 -12.22 -13.15 -11.86
CA ILE A 115 -11.73 -14.36 -11.21
C ILE A 115 -11.22 -14.05 -9.81
N GLU A 116 -11.22 -15.04 -8.92
CA GLU A 116 -10.46 -14.94 -7.68
C GLU A 116 -8.97 -14.86 -8.02
N TYR A 117 -8.34 -13.72 -7.73
CA TYR A 117 -7.01 -13.43 -8.25
C TYR A 117 -5.90 -14.12 -7.44
N PHE A 118 -6.04 -14.12 -6.12
CA PHE A 118 -5.28 -14.90 -5.15
C PHE A 118 -6.23 -15.98 -4.62
N PRO A 119 -6.32 -17.14 -5.29
CA PRO A 119 -7.29 -18.17 -4.96
C PRO A 119 -6.99 -18.84 -3.63
N ALA A 120 -8.04 -19.26 -2.93
CA ALA A 120 -7.92 -20.03 -1.69
C ALA A 120 -7.06 -21.27 -1.88
N GLN A 121 -6.16 -21.52 -0.92
CA GLN A 121 -5.36 -22.73 -0.90
C GLN A 121 -6.22 -23.95 -0.50
N ALA A 122 -5.72 -25.16 -0.75
CA ALA A 122 -6.49 -26.39 -0.56
C ALA A 122 -7.02 -26.57 0.89
N ASP A 123 -6.27 -26.10 1.89
CA ASP A 123 -6.62 -26.13 3.32
C ASP A 123 -7.47 -24.94 3.78
N ASN A 124 -7.85 -24.08 2.85
CA ASN A 124 -8.49 -22.79 3.10
C ASN A 124 -9.89 -22.68 2.48
N CYS A 125 -10.63 -23.80 2.42
CA CYS A 125 -12.02 -23.84 1.96
C CYS A 125 -12.19 -23.26 0.53
N PRO A 126 -11.48 -23.82 -0.48
CA PRO A 126 -11.38 -23.22 -1.80
C PRO A 126 -12.67 -23.20 -2.61
N VAL A 127 -13.57 -24.17 -2.39
CA VAL A 127 -14.86 -24.25 -3.11
C VAL A 127 -15.78 -23.09 -2.73
N GLY A 128 -15.74 -22.65 -1.47
CA GLY A 128 -16.58 -21.58 -0.93
C GLY A 128 -15.96 -20.18 -1.03
N HIS A 129 -14.93 -19.97 -1.85
CA HIS A 129 -14.18 -18.70 -1.89
C HIS A 129 -13.67 -18.28 -0.50
N GLY A 130 -13.10 -19.26 0.21
CA GLY A 130 -12.65 -19.12 1.60
C GLY A 130 -13.72 -19.45 2.64
N GLN A 131 -15.02 -19.45 2.30
CA GLN A 131 -16.08 -19.80 3.24
C GLN A 131 -16.04 -21.29 3.54
N CYS A 132 -15.92 -21.66 4.82
CA CYS A 132 -15.90 -23.05 5.25
C CYS A 132 -17.33 -23.54 5.57
N ASP A 133 -17.67 -24.73 5.06
CA ASP A 133 -19.00 -25.36 5.22
C ASP A 133 -19.27 -25.82 6.66
N ASP A 134 -18.22 -26.03 7.45
CA ASP A 134 -18.29 -26.41 8.86
C ASP A 134 -18.63 -25.23 9.80
N GLY A 135 -18.91 -24.04 9.24
CA GLY A 135 -19.23 -22.84 9.99
C GLY A 135 -18.04 -22.25 10.76
N SER A 136 -16.83 -22.76 10.56
CA SER A 136 -15.64 -22.35 11.32
C SER A 136 -15.09 -20.96 10.93
N GLY A 137 -15.74 -20.28 9.98
CA GLY A 137 -15.43 -18.94 9.51
C GLY A 137 -15.14 -18.88 8.01
N ARG A 138 -14.58 -17.75 7.57
CA ARG A 138 -14.12 -17.52 6.19
C ARG A 138 -12.62 -17.24 6.18
N TRP A 139 -11.86 -17.91 5.32
CA TRP A 139 -10.51 -17.50 5.00
C TRP A 139 -10.53 -16.29 4.07
N VAL A 140 -9.61 -15.35 4.28
CA VAL A 140 -9.49 -14.16 3.45
C VAL A 140 -8.04 -13.90 3.09
N TYR A 141 -7.81 -13.57 1.82
CA TYR A 141 -6.54 -13.09 1.29
C TYR A 141 -6.72 -11.66 0.82
N TRP A 142 -6.69 -10.74 1.77
CA TRP A 142 -6.90 -9.32 1.52
C TRP A 142 -5.58 -8.62 1.17
N PRO A 143 -5.40 -8.15 -0.08
CA PRO A 143 -4.22 -7.35 -0.44
C PRO A 143 -4.29 -6.00 0.29
N ASN A 144 -3.49 -5.85 1.35
CA ASN A 144 -3.49 -4.64 2.20
C ASN A 144 -2.61 -3.51 1.67
N SER A 145 -1.64 -3.83 0.82
CA SER A 145 -0.75 -2.89 0.15
C SER A 145 -0.74 -3.14 -1.36
N GLN A 146 -0.23 -2.19 -2.14
CA GLN A 146 -0.10 -2.31 -3.59
C GLN A 146 0.98 -3.35 -4.01
N PRO A 147 0.88 -3.97 -5.21
CA PRO A 147 1.90 -4.89 -5.69
C PRO A 147 3.29 -4.24 -5.85
N ILE A 148 4.33 -4.95 -5.39
CA ILE A 148 5.74 -4.55 -5.41
C ILE A 148 6.36 -4.88 -6.77
N VAL A 149 6.53 -3.88 -7.63
CA VAL A 149 7.00 -4.06 -9.00
C VAL A 149 8.52 -4.19 -9.08
N THR A 150 9.03 -5.41 -9.21
CA THR A 150 10.48 -5.67 -9.21
C THR A 150 11.13 -5.61 -10.58
N GLN A 151 10.36 -5.85 -11.64
CA GLN A 151 10.86 -5.85 -12.99
C GLN A 151 9.76 -5.39 -13.94
N VAL A 152 10.10 -4.46 -14.82
CA VAL A 152 9.28 -4.04 -15.94
C VAL A 152 10.15 -4.07 -17.19
N SER A 153 9.66 -4.76 -18.21
CA SER A 153 10.15 -4.69 -19.58
C SER A 153 8.95 -4.44 -20.50
N SER A 154 9.20 -4.16 -21.78
CA SER A 154 8.13 -3.96 -22.76
C SER A 154 7.19 -5.17 -22.91
N THR A 155 7.69 -6.38 -22.63
CA THR A 155 6.97 -7.64 -22.86
C THR A 155 6.68 -8.44 -21.60
N ARG A 156 7.33 -8.11 -20.48
CA ARG A 156 7.19 -8.85 -19.23
C ARG A 156 7.27 -7.96 -18.01
N PHE A 157 6.41 -8.24 -17.05
CA PHE A 157 6.38 -7.64 -15.74
C PHE A 157 6.39 -8.73 -14.65
N THR A 158 7.08 -8.44 -13.55
CA THR A 158 7.07 -9.27 -12.34
C THR A 158 6.84 -8.39 -11.11
N ALA A 159 5.81 -8.72 -10.34
CA ALA A 159 5.58 -8.14 -9.02
C ALA A 159 5.36 -9.19 -7.94
N TYR A 160 5.45 -8.73 -6.70
CA TYR A 160 5.19 -9.53 -5.51
C TYR A 160 4.20 -8.83 -4.58
N GLN A 161 3.50 -9.60 -3.77
CA GLN A 161 2.64 -9.06 -2.72
C GLN A 161 2.65 -9.99 -1.52
N PHE A 162 2.80 -9.41 -0.34
CA PHE A 162 2.65 -10.10 0.93
C PHE A 162 1.19 -9.97 1.36
N ILE A 163 0.54 -11.08 1.66
CA ILE A 163 -0.87 -11.12 2.02
C ILE A 163 -1.05 -12.01 3.24
N ALA A 164 -1.70 -11.50 4.28
CA ALA A 164 -2.04 -12.29 5.45
C ALA A 164 -2.95 -13.49 5.09
N LYS A 165 -2.59 -14.70 5.55
CA LYS A 165 -3.45 -15.88 5.55
C LYS A 165 -4.32 -15.81 6.81
N SER A 166 -5.38 -15.03 6.72
CA SER A 166 -6.26 -14.72 7.86
C SER A 166 -7.56 -15.50 7.78
N LYS A 167 -8.07 -15.90 8.95
CA LYS A 167 -9.42 -16.42 9.09
C LYS A 167 -10.27 -15.38 9.82
N ILE A 168 -11.51 -15.20 9.39
CA ILE A 168 -12.46 -14.26 9.99
C ILE A 168 -13.76 -14.97 10.41
N SER A 169 -14.41 -14.43 11.44
CA SER A 169 -15.80 -14.74 11.81
C SER A 169 -16.58 -13.42 11.83
N GLY A 170 -17.59 -13.30 10.96
CA GLY A 170 -18.14 -11.99 10.61
C GLY A 170 -17.07 -11.13 9.96
N PHE A 171 -16.79 -9.95 10.54
CA PHE A 171 -15.74 -9.03 10.07
C PHE A 171 -14.47 -9.05 10.92
N MET A 172 -14.40 -9.93 11.91
CA MET A 172 -13.31 -9.95 12.88
C MET A 172 -12.33 -11.10 12.59
N PRO A 173 -11.01 -10.84 12.57
CA PRO A 173 -10.01 -11.90 12.58
C PRO A 173 -10.24 -12.85 13.75
N VAL A 174 -10.10 -14.15 13.50
CA VAL A 174 -10.14 -15.20 14.52
C VAL A 174 -8.81 -15.93 14.56
N GLY A 175 -8.33 -16.23 15.77
CA GLY A 175 -7.02 -16.80 16.01
C GLY A 175 -5.96 -15.75 16.38
N GLY A 176 -4.70 -16.19 16.47
CA GLY A 176 -3.56 -15.31 16.72
C GLY A 176 -3.07 -14.57 15.46
N PRO A 177 -1.95 -13.83 15.55
CA PRO A 177 -1.35 -13.16 14.41
C PRO A 177 -1.12 -14.14 13.24
N PRO A 178 -1.60 -13.82 12.02
CA PRO A 178 -1.60 -14.75 10.90
C PRO A 178 -0.19 -15.01 10.36
N ALA A 179 -0.03 -16.09 9.60
CA ALA A 179 1.10 -16.21 8.69
C ALA A 179 0.86 -15.32 7.45
N TYR A 180 1.93 -14.92 6.76
CA TYR A 180 1.83 -14.11 5.55
C TYR A 180 2.38 -14.88 4.35
N MET A 181 1.55 -14.96 3.32
CA MET A 181 1.87 -15.57 2.05
C MET A 181 2.67 -14.60 1.18
N LEU A 182 3.63 -15.12 0.42
CA LEU A 182 4.27 -14.38 -0.67
C LEU A 182 3.67 -14.84 -1.99
N TRP A 183 3.03 -13.91 -2.69
CA TRP A 183 2.49 -14.10 -4.03
C TRP A 183 3.40 -13.45 -5.07
N LYS A 184 3.59 -14.13 -6.20
CA LYS A 184 4.29 -13.62 -7.39
C LYS A 184 3.30 -13.46 -8.53
N GLN A 185 3.35 -12.31 -9.17
CA GLN A 185 2.46 -11.90 -10.24
C GLN A 185 3.30 -11.69 -11.49
N VAL A 186 3.04 -12.47 -12.53
CA VAL A 186 3.79 -12.40 -13.80
C VAL A 186 2.82 -12.04 -14.92
N TYR A 187 3.12 -10.94 -15.60
CA TYR A 187 2.41 -10.57 -16.82
C TYR A 187 3.36 -10.72 -18.00
N THR A 188 2.97 -11.54 -18.97
CA THR A 188 3.57 -11.58 -20.30
C THR A 188 2.61 -10.90 -21.25
N GLY A 189 3.08 -9.94 -22.02
CA GLY A 189 2.25 -9.13 -22.93
C GLY A 189 1.31 -10.00 -23.75
N THR A 190 0.02 -9.68 -23.71
CA THR A 190 -1.05 -10.36 -24.47
C THR A 190 -1.83 -9.33 -25.28
N SER A 191 -2.47 -9.79 -26.36
CA SER A 191 -3.43 -9.00 -27.13
C SER A 191 -4.77 -8.81 -26.40
N ASP A 192 -5.08 -9.68 -25.44
CA ASP A 192 -6.29 -9.53 -24.62
C ASP A 192 -6.07 -8.46 -23.54
N LYS A 193 -6.70 -7.30 -23.75
CA LYS A 193 -6.65 -6.17 -22.81
C LYS A 193 -7.21 -6.52 -21.42
N ASN A 194 -8.11 -7.50 -21.31
CA ASN A 194 -8.75 -7.87 -20.05
C ASN A 194 -7.92 -8.85 -19.21
N LYS A 195 -6.94 -9.54 -19.82
CA LYS A 195 -6.10 -10.50 -19.12
C LYS A 195 -5.32 -9.82 -18.01
N VAL A 196 -5.46 -10.31 -16.79
CA VAL A 196 -4.66 -9.85 -15.64
C VAL A 196 -3.36 -10.66 -15.53
N PRO A 197 -2.32 -10.17 -14.82
CA PRO A 197 -1.11 -10.95 -14.56
C PRO A 197 -1.45 -12.30 -13.91
N VAL A 198 -0.65 -13.33 -14.11
CA VAL A 198 -0.88 -14.62 -13.42
C VAL A 198 -0.29 -14.54 -12.02
N ALA A 199 -1.12 -14.74 -11.00
CA ALA A 199 -0.68 -14.84 -9.61
C ALA A 199 -0.37 -16.30 -9.23
N THR A 200 0.76 -16.51 -8.56
CA THR A 200 1.23 -17.81 -8.08
C THR A 200 1.76 -17.68 -6.66
N VAL A 201 1.55 -18.69 -5.84
CA VAL A 201 2.11 -18.72 -4.48
C VAL A 201 3.59 -19.09 -4.56
N VAL A 202 4.46 -18.23 -4.01
CA VAL A 202 5.87 -18.53 -3.78
C VAL A 202 6.03 -19.30 -2.46
N ALA A 203 5.35 -18.83 -1.41
CA ALA A 203 5.34 -19.47 -0.10
C ALA A 203 4.03 -19.18 0.64
N GLN A 204 3.41 -20.20 1.21
CA GLN A 204 2.17 -20.05 2.00
C GLN A 204 2.39 -19.46 3.40
N ALA A 205 3.63 -19.44 3.89
CA ALA A 205 4.02 -18.87 5.17
C ALA A 205 5.44 -18.28 5.07
N PHE A 206 5.60 -17.29 4.20
CA PHE A 206 6.88 -16.59 4.04
C PHE A 206 7.28 -15.92 5.35
N TRP A 207 6.35 -15.15 5.93
CA TRP A 207 6.38 -14.80 7.35
C TRP A 207 5.50 -15.80 8.10
N LYS A 208 6.04 -16.42 9.14
CA LYS A 208 5.31 -17.41 9.94
C LYS A 208 4.28 -16.70 10.84
N ALA A 209 3.31 -17.46 11.34
CA ALA A 209 2.39 -16.95 12.36
C ALA A 209 3.18 -16.39 13.56
N GLY A 210 2.79 -15.19 14.02
CA GLY A 210 3.50 -14.46 15.08
C GLY A 210 4.76 -13.70 14.65
N GLU A 211 5.21 -13.83 13.39
CA GLU A 211 6.25 -12.95 12.83
C GLU A 211 5.64 -11.64 12.30
N ILE A 212 6.46 -10.61 12.17
CA ILE A 212 6.05 -9.33 11.57
C ILE A 212 5.83 -9.53 10.06
N GLY A 213 4.62 -9.20 9.58
CA GLY A 213 4.24 -9.27 8.17
C GLY A 213 4.82 -8.14 7.32
N TYR A 214 6.14 -8.09 7.13
CA TYR A 214 6.79 -7.03 6.34
C TYR A 214 6.28 -7.02 4.89
N GLY A 215 5.79 -5.87 4.44
CA GLY A 215 5.28 -5.64 3.09
C GLY A 215 3.75 -5.75 2.98
N ASP A 216 3.07 -6.37 3.94
CA ASP A 216 1.60 -6.43 3.98
C ASP A 216 1.01 -5.06 4.30
N TYR A 217 1.59 -4.33 5.26
CA TYR A 217 1.12 -3.00 5.66
C TYR A 217 1.43 -1.91 4.62
N GLY A 218 2.55 -2.04 3.90
CA GLY A 218 2.97 -1.06 2.91
C GLY A 218 4.34 -1.35 2.34
N ASN A 219 4.65 -0.75 1.19
CA ASN A 219 5.95 -0.91 0.55
C ASN A 219 6.33 0.30 -0.33
N VAL A 220 7.62 0.45 -0.60
CA VAL A 220 8.17 1.42 -1.57
C VAL A 220 9.45 0.88 -2.17
N ILE A 221 9.67 1.11 -3.48
CA ILE A 221 10.89 0.73 -4.18
C ILE A 221 11.76 1.96 -4.40
N ARG A 222 13.03 1.89 -4.00
CA ARG A 222 14.01 2.94 -4.26
C ARG A 222 15.42 2.38 -4.26
N ASN A 223 16.27 2.88 -5.15
CA ASN A 223 17.71 2.56 -5.21
C ASN A 223 18.01 1.04 -5.25
N GLY A 224 17.20 0.26 -5.96
CA GLY A 224 17.41 -1.19 -6.12
C GLY A 224 16.93 -2.05 -4.94
N TYR A 225 16.29 -1.45 -3.94
CA TYR A 225 15.68 -2.15 -2.81
C TYR A 225 14.15 -2.00 -2.82
N ALA A 226 13.46 -3.04 -2.39
CA ALA A 226 12.11 -2.95 -1.86
C ALA A 226 12.21 -2.71 -0.36
N TYR A 227 11.61 -1.64 0.13
CA TYR A 227 11.40 -1.32 1.53
C TYR A 227 9.99 -1.77 1.91
N LEU A 228 9.89 -2.56 2.97
CA LEU A 228 8.72 -3.35 3.31
C LEU A 228 8.32 -3.01 4.74
N TYR A 229 7.17 -2.35 4.89
CA TYR A 229 6.64 -1.95 6.19
C TYR A 229 5.73 -3.05 6.72
N GLY A 230 5.89 -3.41 8.00
CA GLY A 230 5.12 -4.44 8.67
C GLY A 230 4.50 -3.88 9.94
N LYS A 231 3.21 -4.15 10.15
CA LYS A 231 2.49 -3.72 11.35
C LYS A 231 2.99 -4.52 12.56
N VAL A 232 3.21 -3.84 13.69
CA VAL A 232 3.64 -4.46 14.95
C VAL A 232 2.43 -4.63 15.87
N ASN A 233 1.89 -3.52 16.36
CA ASN A 233 0.62 -3.46 17.09
C ASN A 233 -0.15 -2.21 16.64
N ASP A 234 -1.45 -2.18 16.92
CA ASP A 234 -2.20 -0.93 16.91
C ASP A 234 -2.04 -0.21 18.26
N PRO A 235 -1.80 1.11 18.30
CA PRO A 235 -1.72 2.08 17.19
C PRO A 235 -0.30 2.34 16.66
N ASP A 236 0.66 1.46 16.97
CA ASP A 236 2.07 1.73 16.75
C ASP A 236 2.42 1.92 15.25
N PRO A 237 3.37 2.82 14.92
CA PRO A 237 3.97 2.86 13.60
C PRO A 237 4.62 1.51 13.22
N PRO A 238 4.85 1.26 11.93
CA PRO A 238 5.35 -0.02 11.47
C PRO A 238 6.82 -0.25 11.81
N ALA A 239 7.22 -1.51 11.77
CA ALA A 239 8.61 -1.91 11.61
C ALA A 239 8.99 -1.95 10.11
N LEU A 240 10.30 -1.91 9.82
CA LEU A 240 10.82 -1.85 8.47
C LEU A 240 11.81 -2.98 8.16
N ALA A 241 11.63 -3.61 7.00
CA ALA A 241 12.61 -4.49 6.37
C ALA A 241 12.98 -3.96 4.98
N ARG A 242 14.10 -4.43 4.43
CA ARG A 242 14.46 -4.22 3.03
C ARG A 242 15.05 -5.48 2.40
N VAL A 243 14.93 -5.58 1.10
CA VAL A 243 15.56 -6.63 0.29
C VAL A 243 15.89 -6.09 -1.09
N LYS A 244 16.97 -6.57 -1.70
CA LYS A 244 17.28 -6.26 -3.11
C LYS A 244 16.21 -6.87 -4.02
N LEU A 245 15.80 -6.16 -5.07
CA LEU A 245 14.67 -6.57 -5.93
C LEU A 245 14.80 -7.96 -6.55
N GLY A 246 16.03 -8.43 -6.81
CA GLY A 246 16.29 -9.79 -7.32
C GLY A 246 16.19 -10.91 -6.28
N TYR A 247 15.91 -10.60 -5.02
CA TYR A 247 15.95 -11.54 -3.89
C TYR A 247 14.63 -11.60 -3.09
N MET A 248 13.51 -11.12 -3.65
CA MET A 248 12.19 -11.15 -2.97
C MET A 248 11.78 -12.54 -2.49
N GLU A 249 12.17 -13.60 -3.18
CA GLU A 249 11.82 -14.97 -2.82
C GLU A 249 12.79 -15.58 -1.78
N ASN A 250 13.91 -14.91 -1.49
CA ASN A 250 14.96 -15.41 -0.60
C ASN A 250 14.89 -14.71 0.77
N LYS A 251 14.20 -15.33 1.74
CA LYS A 251 14.05 -14.81 3.11
C LYS A 251 15.39 -14.52 3.81
N SER A 252 16.48 -15.24 3.51
CA SER A 252 17.78 -15.00 4.15
C SER A 252 18.52 -13.76 3.62
N ALA A 253 18.03 -13.14 2.54
CA ALA A 253 18.60 -11.92 1.95
C ALA A 253 18.03 -10.63 2.57
N TYR A 254 17.05 -10.75 3.46
CA TYR A 254 16.34 -9.62 4.05
C TYR A 254 17.17 -9.00 5.17
N GLU A 255 17.09 -7.67 5.27
CA GLU A 255 17.66 -6.89 6.35
C GLU A 255 16.54 -6.14 7.06
N TYR A 256 16.64 -5.98 8.38
CA TYR A 256 15.62 -5.40 9.25
C TYR A 256 16.20 -4.18 9.94
N TYR A 257 15.43 -3.11 10.04
CA TYR A 257 15.88 -1.89 10.71
C TYR A 257 15.53 -1.98 12.20
N VAL A 258 16.56 -2.03 13.05
CA VAL A 258 16.43 -2.17 14.50
C VAL A 258 17.40 -1.20 15.16
N SER A 259 16.89 -0.34 16.04
CA SER A 259 17.68 0.60 16.84
C SER A 259 18.68 1.43 16.03
N GLY A 260 18.26 1.93 14.87
CA GLY A 260 19.09 2.78 14.01
C GLY A 260 20.01 2.03 13.06
N LYS A 261 19.93 0.69 12.97
CA LYS A 261 20.85 -0.13 12.17
C LYS A 261 20.11 -1.20 11.37
N TRP A 262 20.65 -1.51 10.20
CA TRP A 262 20.23 -2.67 9.41
C TRP A 262 20.89 -3.94 9.95
N VAL A 263 20.09 -4.92 10.35
CA VAL A 263 20.53 -6.24 10.85
C VAL A 263 19.98 -7.37 9.99
N LYS A 264 20.62 -8.53 9.99
CA LYS A 264 20.17 -9.70 9.20
C LYS A 264 19.25 -10.65 9.96
N THR A 265 19.23 -10.55 11.28
CA THR A 265 18.35 -11.37 12.12
C THR A 265 17.01 -10.67 12.23
N MET A 266 15.93 -11.39 11.89
CA MET A 266 14.58 -10.90 12.07
C MET A 266 14.32 -10.63 13.56
N PRO A 267 13.86 -9.42 13.94
CA PRO A 267 13.46 -9.16 15.31
C PRO A 267 12.12 -9.83 15.62
N LYS A 268 11.89 -10.12 16.90
CA LYS A 268 10.55 -10.50 17.38
C LYS A 268 9.64 -9.28 17.35
N ILE A 269 8.33 -9.52 17.23
CA ILE A 269 7.31 -8.47 17.29
C ILE A 269 7.32 -7.69 18.62
N THR A 270 7.90 -8.28 19.68
CA THR A 270 8.03 -7.69 21.02
C THR A 270 9.36 -6.97 21.25
N ASP A 271 10.30 -7.00 20.29
CA ASP A 271 11.63 -6.40 20.48
C ASP A 271 11.53 -4.87 20.46
N SER A 272 12.25 -4.21 21.37
CA SER A 272 12.34 -2.75 21.41
C SER A 272 13.12 -2.20 20.22
N GLY A 273 12.79 -0.98 19.78
CA GLY A 273 13.57 -0.27 18.76
C GLY A 273 13.32 -0.72 17.32
N ILE A 274 12.30 -1.56 17.08
CA ILE A 274 11.85 -1.96 15.74
C ILE A 274 10.89 -0.95 15.10
N ILE A 275 10.20 -0.16 15.92
CA ILE A 275 9.19 0.83 15.48
C ILE A 275 9.90 2.01 14.83
N ILE A 276 9.43 2.42 13.66
CA ILE A 276 9.90 3.64 12.99
C ILE A 276 8.99 4.81 13.39
N PRO A 277 9.44 5.75 14.24
CA PRO A 277 8.59 6.83 14.73
C PRO A 277 8.01 7.64 13.58
N ASN A 278 6.74 8.03 13.71
CA ASN A 278 6.01 8.85 12.74
C ASN A 278 5.88 8.29 11.32
N CYS A 279 6.29 7.03 11.08
CA CYS A 279 6.23 6.38 9.77
C CYS A 279 4.79 5.95 9.44
N GLY A 280 3.88 6.91 9.36
CA GLY A 280 2.44 6.70 9.28
C GLY A 280 1.72 6.87 10.60
N ALA A 281 0.39 6.76 10.57
CA ALA A 281 -0.49 7.05 11.70
C ALA A 281 -1.25 5.81 12.24
N GLY A 282 -0.69 4.61 12.02
CA GLY A 282 -1.08 3.37 12.70
C GLY A 282 -2.08 2.46 11.97
N TRP A 283 -2.98 2.99 11.12
CA TRP A 283 -4.03 2.12 10.53
C TRP A 283 -3.66 1.53 9.16
N GLN A 284 -3.54 2.36 8.13
CA GLN A 284 -3.32 1.95 6.75
C GLN A 284 -2.89 3.16 5.92
N GLY A 285 -2.23 2.90 4.79
CA GLY A 285 -1.91 3.95 3.83
C GLY A 285 -0.97 3.44 2.74
N THR A 286 -0.48 4.37 1.94
CA THR A 286 0.43 4.07 0.84
C THR A 286 1.75 4.78 1.06
N TYR A 287 2.85 4.05 0.88
CA TYR A 287 4.20 4.61 0.82
C TYR A 287 4.63 4.78 -0.62
N TYR A 288 5.26 5.92 -0.92
CA TYR A 288 5.89 6.16 -2.22
C TYR A 288 7.06 7.11 -2.08
N TYR A 289 7.89 7.20 -3.11
CA TYR A 289 8.93 8.21 -3.20
C TYR A 289 8.49 9.28 -4.20
N SER A 290 8.51 10.55 -3.80
CA SER A 290 8.25 11.68 -4.69
C SER A 290 9.55 12.20 -5.27
N ALA A 291 9.70 12.15 -6.60
CA ALA A 291 10.82 12.79 -7.28
C ALA A 291 10.78 14.32 -7.16
N PHE A 292 9.58 14.92 -7.09
CA PHE A 292 9.40 16.37 -6.90
C PHE A 292 10.04 16.85 -5.59
N TYR A 293 9.65 16.23 -4.47
CA TYR A 293 10.15 16.58 -3.15
C TYR A 293 11.48 15.91 -2.78
N LYS A 294 11.93 14.94 -3.58
CA LYS A 294 13.07 14.05 -3.27
C LYS A 294 12.93 13.35 -1.92
N SER A 295 11.71 13.00 -1.55
CA SER A 295 11.34 12.52 -0.21
C SER A 295 10.44 11.30 -0.29
N PHE A 296 10.56 10.40 0.69
CA PHE A 296 9.58 9.36 0.96
C PHE A 296 8.34 10.01 1.56
N ILE A 297 7.17 9.56 1.12
CA ILE A 297 5.87 10.06 1.55
C ILE A 297 5.01 8.86 1.94
N TRP A 298 4.31 9.00 3.06
CA TRP A 298 3.20 8.17 3.45
C TRP A 298 1.94 9.03 3.45
N ILE A 299 0.87 8.54 2.82
CA ILE A 299 -0.46 9.11 2.93
C ILE A 299 -1.43 8.01 3.32
N GLY A 300 -2.26 8.23 4.33
CA GLY A 300 -3.16 7.20 4.83
C GLY A 300 -4.10 7.66 5.92
N GLN A 301 -4.67 6.69 6.63
CA GLN A 301 -5.64 6.88 7.69
C GLN A 301 -5.00 6.74 9.07
N ARG A 302 -5.43 7.56 10.01
CA ARG A 302 -5.03 7.48 11.42
C ARG A 302 -5.85 6.40 12.16
N TYR A 303 -5.18 5.66 13.04
CA TYR A 303 -5.81 4.66 13.89
C TYR A 303 -6.97 5.24 14.70
N GLY A 304 -8.08 4.49 14.77
CA GLY A 304 -9.29 4.89 15.50
C GLY A 304 -10.12 5.97 14.80
N GLN A 305 -9.80 6.35 13.56
CA GLN A 305 -10.53 7.37 12.80
C GLN A 305 -11.07 6.81 11.48
N PRO A 306 -12.17 6.04 11.50
CA PRO A 306 -12.72 5.38 10.32
C PRO A 306 -13.56 6.35 9.48
N VAL A 307 -12.92 7.44 9.06
CA VAL A 307 -13.47 8.55 8.28
C VAL A 307 -12.48 8.91 7.16
N ALA A 308 -12.92 9.66 6.17
CA ALA A 308 -12.15 10.04 4.99
C ALA A 308 -11.12 11.15 5.27
N TRP A 309 -10.40 11.07 6.39
CA TRP A 309 -9.36 12.03 6.78
C TRP A 309 -7.99 11.49 6.38
N PHE A 310 -7.39 12.11 5.37
CA PHE A 310 -6.08 11.74 4.86
C PHE A 310 -4.99 12.47 5.65
N TYR A 311 -4.14 11.69 6.30
CA TYR A 311 -2.93 12.14 6.95
C TYR A 311 -1.74 11.97 6.02
N ILE A 312 -0.74 12.84 6.15
CA ILE A 312 0.52 12.77 5.41
C ILE A 312 1.70 12.80 6.39
N SER A 313 2.75 12.04 6.06
CA SER A 313 4.05 12.09 6.71
C SER A 313 5.14 11.94 5.64
N THR A 314 6.31 12.51 5.88
CA THR A 314 7.43 12.48 4.92
C THR A 314 8.75 12.20 5.61
N ALA A 315 9.72 11.68 4.86
CA ALA A 315 11.08 11.45 5.34
C ALA A 315 12.13 11.56 4.22
N PRO A 316 13.38 11.91 4.54
CA PRO A 316 14.48 11.88 3.57
C PRO A 316 14.93 10.44 3.23
N ALA A 317 14.70 9.48 4.13
CA ALA A 317 15.05 8.07 3.99
C ALA A 317 13.86 7.18 4.43
N PRO A 318 13.78 5.92 3.98
CA PRO A 318 12.63 5.07 4.30
C PRO A 318 12.51 4.74 5.80
N GLU A 319 13.63 4.74 6.52
CA GLU A 319 13.73 4.61 7.98
C GLU A 319 13.50 5.93 8.75
N GLY A 320 13.33 7.05 8.06
CA GLY A 320 13.14 8.37 8.67
C GLY A 320 14.37 9.29 8.63
N PRO A 321 14.40 10.34 9.47
CA PRO A 321 13.35 10.72 10.42
C PRO A 321 12.06 11.11 9.69
N TRP A 322 10.94 10.51 10.10
CA TRP A 322 9.62 10.86 9.56
C TRP A 322 9.03 12.05 10.30
N VAL A 323 8.44 12.98 9.55
CA VAL A 323 7.66 14.10 10.09
C VAL A 323 6.42 13.55 10.80
N GLU A 324 6.07 14.08 11.97
CA GLU A 324 4.83 13.71 12.65
C GLU A 324 3.62 13.82 11.70
N PRO A 325 2.78 12.77 11.57
CA PRO A 325 1.67 12.79 10.64
C PRO A 325 0.69 13.93 10.93
N TYR A 326 0.31 14.68 9.89
CA TYR A 326 -0.68 15.76 9.99
C TYR A 326 -1.77 15.59 8.94
N ILE A 327 -2.94 16.19 9.17
CA ILE A 327 -4.05 16.13 8.22
C ILE A 327 -3.64 16.89 6.95
N LEU A 328 -3.66 16.19 5.82
CA LEU A 328 -3.50 16.77 4.49
C LEU A 328 -4.84 17.26 3.97
N TRP A 329 -5.86 16.41 3.99
CA TRP A 329 -7.15 16.66 3.33
C TRP A 329 -8.26 15.81 3.93
N LYS A 330 -9.51 16.24 3.79
CA LYS A 330 -10.71 15.51 4.23
C LYS A 330 -11.62 15.28 3.03
N GLY A 331 -11.85 14.02 2.70
CA GLY A 331 -12.85 13.58 1.74
C GLY A 331 -14.24 13.45 2.35
N GLN A 332 -15.17 12.99 1.54
CA GLN A 332 -16.54 12.73 1.96
C GLN A 332 -16.67 11.34 2.57
N ASP A 333 -17.38 11.23 3.69
CA ASP A 333 -17.74 9.94 4.30
C ASP A 333 -18.93 9.28 3.58
N GLY A 334 -18.98 7.96 3.62
CA GLY A 334 -20.17 7.17 3.37
C GLY A 334 -21.16 7.24 4.54
N THR A 335 -22.23 6.46 4.45
CA THR A 335 -23.30 6.43 5.47
C THR A 335 -23.40 5.10 6.20
N GLY A 336 -22.52 4.14 5.90
CA GLY A 336 -22.55 2.78 6.44
C GLY A 336 -22.03 2.65 7.88
N PHE A 337 -21.57 1.45 8.21
CA PHE A 337 -21.06 1.07 9.54
C PHE A 337 -19.86 1.92 10.01
N VAL A 338 -19.17 2.58 9.08
CA VAL A 338 -18.14 3.60 9.31
C VAL A 338 -18.23 4.68 8.24
N GLY A 339 -17.51 5.79 8.40
CA GLY A 339 -17.44 6.85 7.38
C GLY A 339 -16.61 6.45 6.17
N ALA A 340 -15.38 5.99 6.37
CA ALA A 340 -14.52 5.50 5.28
C ALA A 340 -13.38 4.61 5.78
N TYR A 341 -12.83 3.82 4.86
CA TYR A 341 -11.62 3.04 5.07
C TYR A 341 -10.90 2.81 3.72
N THR A 342 -9.85 2.02 3.72
CA THR A 342 -8.81 1.90 2.68
C THR A 342 -8.46 3.21 1.98
N LEU A 343 -8.04 4.20 2.78
CA LEU A 343 -7.49 5.45 2.27
C LEU A 343 -6.11 5.18 1.65
N GLN A 344 -6.00 5.36 0.34
CA GLN A 344 -4.81 5.04 -0.44
C GLN A 344 -4.38 6.24 -1.29
N ALA A 345 -3.07 6.46 -1.40
CA ALA A 345 -2.50 7.28 -2.45
C ALA A 345 -2.15 6.41 -3.66
N ASN A 346 -2.28 6.97 -4.86
CA ASN A 346 -2.16 6.23 -6.11
C ASN A 346 -1.12 6.89 -7.02
N PRO A 347 0.19 6.79 -6.71
CA PRO A 347 1.25 7.31 -7.57
C PRO A 347 1.22 6.66 -8.95
N ALA A 348 0.65 5.45 -9.08
CA ALA A 348 0.45 4.77 -10.36
C ALA A 348 -0.37 5.57 -11.38
N LEU A 349 -1.29 6.43 -10.90
CA LEU A 349 -2.20 7.23 -11.70
C LEU A 349 -1.61 8.58 -12.13
N LEU A 350 -0.51 9.03 -11.51
CA LEU A 350 0.17 10.27 -11.89
C LEU A 350 0.68 10.17 -13.33
N PRO A 351 0.72 11.24 -14.15
CA PRO A 351 1.28 11.16 -15.50
C PRO A 351 2.69 10.55 -15.55
N SER A 352 3.58 10.99 -14.65
CA SER A 352 4.92 10.48 -14.47
C SER A 352 4.96 9.06 -13.88
N SER A 353 6.10 8.40 -14.02
CA SER A 353 6.33 7.07 -13.40
C SER A 353 7.08 7.15 -12.08
N ASP A 354 7.55 8.34 -11.69
CA ASP A 354 8.42 8.58 -10.54
C ASP A 354 7.84 9.61 -9.54
N ALA A 355 6.56 9.95 -9.71
CA ALA A 355 5.85 10.95 -8.90
C ALA A 355 6.60 12.30 -8.85
N SER A 356 6.92 12.82 -10.05
CA SER A 356 7.53 14.13 -10.27
C SER A 356 6.54 15.30 -10.26
N GLU A 357 5.25 15.02 -10.14
CA GLU A 357 4.21 16.03 -9.94
C GLU A 357 4.19 16.55 -8.49
N ASN A 358 3.86 17.83 -8.34
CA ASN A 358 3.48 18.40 -7.05
C ASN A 358 2.02 18.07 -6.68
N ALA A 359 1.63 16.81 -6.82
CA ALA A 359 0.26 16.34 -6.67
C ALA A 359 0.19 14.82 -6.43
N ILE A 360 -0.99 14.33 -6.06
CA ILE A 360 -1.26 12.90 -5.90
C ILE A 360 -2.73 12.58 -6.14
N TYR A 361 -3.03 11.37 -6.62
CA TYR A 361 -4.39 10.83 -6.64
C TYR A 361 -4.68 10.08 -5.35
N LEU A 362 -5.83 10.34 -4.72
CA LEU A 362 -6.30 9.66 -3.52
C LEU A 362 -7.58 8.89 -3.81
N THR A 363 -7.69 7.70 -3.23
CA THR A 363 -8.91 6.90 -3.22
C THR A 363 -9.23 6.47 -1.79
N TRP A 364 -10.51 6.22 -1.52
CA TRP A 364 -10.97 5.63 -0.27
C TRP A 364 -12.23 4.81 -0.53
N THR A 365 -12.55 3.86 0.34
CA THR A 365 -13.79 3.09 0.29
C THR A 365 -14.83 3.74 1.18
N GLN A 366 -16.01 4.01 0.60
CA GLN A 366 -17.20 4.49 1.28
C GLN A 366 -18.20 3.34 1.41
N PRO A 367 -18.46 2.84 2.63
CA PRO A 367 -19.59 1.95 2.85
C PRO A 367 -20.89 2.76 2.96
N TYR A 368 -22.00 2.19 2.51
CA TYR A 368 -23.33 2.77 2.63
C TYR A 368 -24.25 1.81 3.38
N ASN A 369 -25.24 2.33 4.11
CA ASN A 369 -26.26 1.50 4.77
C ASN A 369 -27.07 0.64 3.77
N SER A 370 -27.19 1.14 2.54
CA SER A 370 -27.82 0.46 1.43
C SER A 370 -27.04 0.77 0.16
N GLY A 371 -26.73 -0.26 -0.62
CA GLY A 371 -26.00 -0.14 -1.88
C GLY A 371 -24.56 -0.65 -1.80
N PRO A 372 -23.82 -0.54 -2.91
CA PRO A 372 -22.47 -1.06 -3.04
C PRO A 372 -21.45 -0.18 -2.30
N TYR A 373 -20.24 -0.72 -2.14
CA TYR A 373 -19.07 0.10 -1.82
C TYR A 373 -18.79 1.07 -2.96
N ILE A 374 -18.52 2.33 -2.63
CA ILE A 374 -18.07 3.33 -3.60
C ILE A 374 -16.60 3.62 -3.34
N THR A 375 -15.81 3.70 -4.41
CA THR A 375 -14.40 4.12 -4.33
C THR A 375 -14.20 5.46 -5.04
N PRO A 376 -14.38 6.60 -4.37
CA PRO A 376 -14.05 7.90 -4.94
C PRO A 376 -12.59 8.05 -5.37
N LEU A 377 -12.37 8.94 -6.35
CA LEU A 377 -11.06 9.37 -6.83
C LEU A 377 -10.96 10.90 -6.73
N ALA A 378 -10.00 11.40 -5.98
CA ALA A 378 -9.66 12.81 -5.90
C ALA A 378 -8.22 13.06 -6.39
N TYR A 379 -8.01 14.17 -7.10
CA TYR A 379 -6.69 14.69 -7.42
C TYR A 379 -6.36 15.83 -6.46
N ILE A 380 -5.27 15.67 -5.70
CA ILE A 380 -4.83 16.62 -4.67
C ILE A 380 -3.56 17.31 -5.15
N GLU A 381 -3.58 18.64 -5.19
CA GLU A 381 -2.40 19.45 -5.46
C GLU A 381 -1.79 19.97 -4.16
N PHE A 382 -0.47 20.02 -4.11
CA PHE A 382 0.26 20.66 -3.01
C PHE A 382 0.67 22.09 -3.38
N GLN A 383 1.04 22.89 -2.37
CA GLN A 383 1.53 24.26 -2.55
C GLN A 383 2.89 24.31 -3.23
#